data_AF-A0A2V9JND0-F1
#
_entry.id   AF-A0A2V9JND0-F1
#
_cell.length_a   1.000
_cell.length_b   1.000
_cell.length_c   1.000
_cell.angle_alpha   90.00
_cell.angle_beta   90.00
_cell.angle_gamma   90.00
#
_symmetry.space_group_name_H-M   'P 1'
#
loop_
_entity.id
_entity.type
_entity.pdbx_description
1 polymer ?
#
loop_
_entity_poly.entity_id
_entity_poly.type
_entity_poly.pdbx_seq_one_letter_code
_entity_poly.pdbx_strand_id
1 'polypeptide(L)'
;AVKTALFTTADIPVAQVVTSAFAITSVTDLRTMFSNTTKNINNAVYANQFATSGNGNGLTPYTSPSGTGGIQEAYNALIAETQGTVGGRLVIPKGFYLITSTVNFTENGAVGGPGFYNHWSLVVEGDGEDSTYISCQTGAGKPCMDFAGRSHVTVKNMTLYRAASAYSTIGLFFARSTTGDSQFSEYNTVDHVTVGMSPSDMTANGGNGLIALYDNGAEGLRVDNSHLYADWPAILTGDNVFNITSQFVPANTTNKFMSNSVIYHTDLQALGTNPPALIQGQADNTSFMDTLPIGPTTGFCFDVRAQVTTPGNPIRGLRFLNTQTDGSCGRFLKTTSLLQGLEISGTLQQGTGSSILLSGANAGVQNSNINLVYASASPAEPLIGDDGVANQGVKANKIYLYSGASINAPTTAGNGNVFISNFNSPGITWSNSAKTDLVVTPGVTTILPSIGGETVSAAPRSTYSSFLPGALTATSTGSTLTLDKAITVTRIQAQTKTAPSGCTTNAVSGLRTERLRRR
;
A
#
# COMPACT_ATOMS: atom_id res chain seq x y z
N ALA A 1 -1.37 52.73 -42.46
CA ALA A 1 -0.88 52.43 -43.82
C ALA A 1 -0.03 51.16 -43.74
N VAL A 2 -0.54 50.02 -44.20
CA VAL A 2 0.20 48.76 -44.20
C VAL A 2 1.00 48.68 -45.50
N LYS A 3 2.33 48.64 -45.41
CA LYS A 3 3.22 48.38 -46.56
C LYS A 3 3.20 46.88 -46.84
N THR A 4 2.41 46.47 -47.84
CA THR A 4 2.27 45.09 -48.34
C THR A 4 3.42 44.71 -49.27
N ALA A 5 4.66 44.67 -48.78
CA ALA A 5 5.82 44.40 -49.63
C ALA A 5 6.63 43.13 -49.23
N LEU A 6 6.06 42.21 -48.45
CA LEU A 6 6.84 41.07 -47.91
C LEU A 6 6.21 39.67 -48.04
N PHE A 7 5.13 39.47 -48.78
CA PHE A 7 4.53 38.13 -48.94
C PHE A 7 4.69 37.61 -50.37
N THR A 8 5.19 36.38 -50.50
CA THR A 8 5.20 35.65 -51.77
C THR A 8 4.04 34.66 -51.79
N THR A 9 3.65 34.18 -52.97
CA THR A 9 2.46 33.33 -53.19
C THR A 9 2.49 31.95 -52.50
N ALA A 10 3.54 31.63 -51.75
CA ALA A 10 3.65 30.41 -50.95
C ALA A 10 3.24 30.59 -49.47
N ASP A 11 2.98 31.82 -49.02
CA ASP A 11 2.66 32.12 -47.62
C ASP A 11 1.13 32.06 -47.40
N ILE A 12 0.66 31.12 -46.57
CA ILE A 12 -0.75 31.06 -46.13
C ILE A 12 -0.99 32.21 -45.14
N PRO A 13 -1.85 33.19 -45.44
CA PRO A 13 -2.14 34.27 -44.51
C PRO A 13 -3.11 33.76 -43.43
N VAL A 14 -2.60 33.44 -42.24
CA VAL A 14 -3.44 33.33 -41.05
C VAL A 14 -3.55 34.73 -40.45
N ALA A 15 -4.59 35.48 -40.84
CA ALA A 15 -4.85 36.80 -40.28
C ALA A 15 -5.62 36.69 -38.95
N GLN A 16 -4.95 36.98 -37.84
CA GLN A 16 -5.63 37.32 -36.58
C GLN A 16 -5.83 38.84 -36.52
N VAL A 17 -7.07 39.28 -36.29
CA VAL A 17 -7.39 40.69 -36.07
C VAL A 17 -6.89 41.09 -34.69
N VAL A 18 -5.78 41.83 -34.63
CA VAL A 18 -5.28 42.45 -33.40
C VAL A 18 -5.98 43.79 -33.24
N THR A 19 -6.83 43.93 -32.23
CA THR A 19 -7.66 45.13 -31.99
C THR A 19 -6.95 46.23 -31.19
N SER A 20 -5.68 46.05 -30.82
CA SER A 20 -4.87 47.07 -30.16
C SER A 20 -3.59 47.38 -30.97
N ALA A 21 -3.18 48.65 -30.94
CA ALA A 21 -2.07 49.16 -31.72
C ALA A 21 -0.71 48.64 -31.20
N PHE A 22 -0.31 47.43 -31.64
CA PHE A 22 1.06 46.94 -31.53
C PHE A 22 1.80 47.25 -32.83
N ALA A 23 2.88 48.02 -32.76
CA ALA A 23 3.75 48.27 -33.90
C ALA A 23 4.71 47.08 -34.07
N ILE A 24 4.53 46.29 -35.13
CA ILE A 24 5.48 45.26 -35.53
C ILE A 24 6.63 45.96 -36.27
N THR A 25 7.81 45.99 -35.66
CA THR A 25 9.00 46.68 -36.20
C THR A 25 10.09 45.74 -36.69
N SER A 26 10.00 44.44 -36.36
CA SER A 26 10.98 43.43 -36.75
C SER A 26 10.38 42.03 -36.96
N VAL A 27 11.14 41.14 -37.62
CA VAL A 27 10.83 39.70 -37.71
C VAL A 27 10.88 39.04 -36.32
N THR A 28 11.65 39.59 -35.39
CA THR A 28 11.68 39.16 -33.98
C THR A 28 10.35 39.45 -33.28
N ASP A 29 9.70 40.57 -33.56
CA ASP A 29 8.39 40.93 -33.01
C ASP A 29 7.31 39.95 -33.50
N LEU A 30 7.36 39.58 -34.79
CA LEU A 30 6.50 38.55 -35.38
C LEU A 30 6.74 37.18 -34.74
N ARG A 31 8.00 36.77 -34.56
CA ARG A 31 8.34 35.50 -33.91
C ARG A 31 7.86 35.47 -32.45
N THR A 32 7.94 36.60 -31.76
CA THR A 32 7.44 36.76 -30.38
C THR A 32 5.92 36.67 -30.33
N MET A 33 5.21 37.35 -31.24
CA MET A 33 3.75 37.29 -31.36
C MET A 33 3.26 35.88 -31.70
N PHE A 34 3.87 35.20 -32.68
CA PHE A 34 3.50 33.83 -33.05
C PHE A 34 3.92 32.79 -32.00
N SER A 35 5.03 33.00 -31.30
CA SER A 35 5.42 32.14 -30.17
C SER A 35 4.44 32.24 -29.00
N ASN A 36 3.74 33.36 -28.84
CA ASN A 36 2.71 33.54 -27.82
C ASN A 36 1.33 33.02 -28.25
N THR A 37 1.03 32.87 -29.54
CA THR A 37 -0.27 32.36 -30.01
C THR A 37 -0.32 30.85 -30.21
N THR A 38 0.81 30.17 -30.46
CA THR A 38 0.88 28.69 -30.34
C THR A 38 1.03 28.20 -28.90
N LYS A 39 1.21 29.11 -27.93
CA LYS A 39 1.41 28.75 -26.52
C LYS A 39 0.15 28.25 -25.81
N ASN A 40 -1.05 28.50 -26.32
CA ASN A 40 -2.26 28.34 -25.51
C ASN A 40 -3.42 27.64 -26.23
N ILE A 41 -3.25 26.34 -26.45
CA ILE A 41 -4.39 25.45 -26.61
C ILE A 41 -4.56 24.73 -25.25
N ASN A 42 -5.61 25.10 -24.50
CA ASN A 42 -6.07 24.46 -23.25
C ASN A 42 -5.23 24.69 -21.96
N ASN A 43 -4.83 25.93 -21.63
CA ASN A 43 -4.04 26.26 -20.42
C ASN A 43 -2.76 25.42 -20.30
N ALA A 44 -2.06 25.19 -21.42
CA ALA A 44 -0.94 24.29 -21.50
C ALA A 44 0.36 25.01 -21.92
N VAL A 45 1.39 25.01 -21.07
CA VAL A 45 2.69 25.64 -21.37
C VAL A 45 3.76 24.58 -21.58
N TYR A 46 4.59 24.71 -22.62
CA TYR A 46 5.53 23.67 -23.06
C TYR A 46 6.98 24.00 -22.67
N ALA A 47 7.65 23.12 -21.93
CA ALA A 47 9.02 23.31 -21.43
C ALA A 47 10.07 23.53 -22.54
N ASN A 48 9.98 22.80 -23.65
CA ASN A 48 10.94 22.91 -24.75
C ASN A 48 10.97 24.30 -25.41
N GLN A 49 9.90 25.09 -25.30
CA GLN A 49 9.83 26.45 -25.85
C GLN A 49 10.70 27.44 -25.04
N PHE A 50 11.11 27.07 -23.84
CA PHE A 50 11.94 27.88 -22.96
C PHE A 50 13.36 27.34 -22.80
N ALA A 51 13.67 26.19 -23.41
CA ALA A 51 15.04 25.70 -23.50
C ALA A 51 15.87 26.65 -24.36
N THR A 52 17.06 27.03 -23.88
CA THR A 52 17.95 27.96 -24.58
C THR A 52 19.05 27.26 -25.35
N SER A 53 19.27 25.96 -25.09
CA SER A 53 20.21 25.14 -25.85
C SER A 53 19.86 23.65 -25.79
N GLY A 54 20.57 22.84 -26.59
CA GLY A 54 20.22 21.45 -26.84
C GLY A 54 19.12 21.29 -27.89
N ASN A 55 18.94 20.06 -28.35
CA ASN A 55 17.88 19.69 -29.31
C ASN A 55 16.99 18.56 -28.77
N GLY A 56 17.12 18.22 -27.48
CA GLY A 56 16.31 17.19 -26.83
C GLY A 56 16.71 15.75 -27.17
N ASN A 57 17.85 15.50 -27.81
CA ASN A 57 18.39 14.15 -27.93
C ASN A 57 19.29 13.80 -26.73
N GLY A 58 19.60 12.52 -26.53
CA GLY A 58 20.37 12.07 -25.36
C GLY A 58 21.81 12.60 -25.25
N LEU A 59 22.41 13.05 -26.35
CA LEU A 59 23.76 13.65 -26.35
C LEU A 59 23.74 15.17 -26.16
N THR A 60 22.66 15.82 -26.58
CA THR A 60 22.43 17.26 -26.51
C THR A 60 21.06 17.54 -25.89
N PRO A 61 20.90 17.26 -24.58
CA PRO A 61 19.64 17.44 -23.87
C PRO A 61 19.26 18.93 -23.82
N TYR A 62 17.96 19.19 -23.67
CA TYR A 62 17.46 20.54 -23.42
C TYR A 62 18.02 21.08 -22.11
N THR A 63 18.53 22.31 -22.16
CA THR A 63 19.03 23.07 -21.00
C THR A 63 18.46 24.49 -21.03
N SER A 64 18.44 25.14 -19.87
CA SER A 64 18.01 26.53 -19.70
C SER A 64 18.90 27.26 -18.69
N PRO A 65 18.89 28.60 -18.62
CA PRO A 65 19.71 29.37 -17.70
C PRO A 65 19.41 29.11 -16.22
N SER A 66 18.16 28.71 -15.88
CA SER A 66 17.83 28.26 -14.52
C SER A 66 18.43 26.88 -14.18
N GLY A 67 18.93 26.14 -15.18
CA GLY A 67 19.41 24.78 -15.02
C GLY A 67 18.29 23.76 -14.93
N THR A 68 17.12 24.01 -15.53
CA THR A 68 15.93 23.14 -15.40
C THR A 68 15.41 22.63 -16.74
N GLY A 69 16.19 22.74 -17.82
CA GLY A 69 15.79 22.29 -19.15
C GLY A 69 14.61 23.06 -19.77
N GLY A 70 14.28 24.24 -19.25
CA GLY A 70 13.12 25.05 -19.66
C GLY A 70 11.86 24.79 -18.83
N ILE A 71 11.89 23.81 -17.91
CA ILE A 71 10.72 23.39 -17.12
C ILE A 71 10.33 24.48 -16.12
N GLN A 72 11.29 25.08 -15.40
CA GLN A 72 10.98 26.13 -14.44
C GLN A 72 10.43 27.38 -15.15
N GLU A 73 11.00 27.72 -16.30
CA GLU A 73 10.54 28.86 -17.08
C GLU A 73 9.11 28.65 -17.61
N ALA A 74 8.79 27.45 -18.08
CA ALA A 74 7.43 27.08 -18.47
C ALA A 74 6.46 27.13 -17.28
N TYR A 75 6.88 26.65 -16.11
CA TYR A 75 6.05 26.72 -14.90
C TYR A 75 5.79 28.17 -14.51
N ASN A 76 6.83 29.01 -14.48
CA ASN A 76 6.69 30.43 -14.16
C ASN A 76 5.76 31.16 -15.14
N ALA A 77 5.83 30.81 -16.44
CA ALA A 77 4.92 31.33 -17.45
C ALA A 77 3.47 30.85 -17.24
N LEU A 78 3.27 29.58 -16.86
CA LEU A 78 1.96 29.04 -16.52
C LEU A 78 1.34 29.80 -15.32
N ILE A 79 2.11 30.06 -14.27
CA ILE A 79 1.65 30.86 -13.11
C ILE A 79 1.26 32.28 -13.52
N ALA A 80 2.09 32.93 -14.34
CA ALA A 80 1.83 34.29 -14.79
C ALA A 80 0.54 34.39 -15.61
N GLU A 81 0.19 33.32 -16.34
CA GLU A 81 -1.02 33.27 -17.17
C GLU A 81 -2.28 32.92 -16.36
N THR A 82 -2.23 31.87 -15.55
CA THR A 82 -3.41 31.43 -14.79
C THR A 82 -3.70 32.30 -13.57
N GLN A 83 -2.74 33.16 -13.20
CA GLN A 83 -2.69 33.85 -11.91
C GLN A 83 -2.83 32.88 -10.73
N GLY A 84 -2.55 31.59 -10.94
CA GLY A 84 -2.85 30.49 -10.03
C GLY A 84 -4.32 30.39 -9.59
N THR A 85 -5.25 30.85 -10.42
CA THR A 85 -6.69 30.80 -10.11
C THR A 85 -7.44 29.70 -10.88
N VAL A 86 -6.83 29.15 -11.93
CA VAL A 86 -7.41 28.11 -12.78
C VAL A 86 -6.39 26.99 -12.96
N GLY A 87 -6.87 25.74 -12.98
CA GLY A 87 -6.02 24.58 -13.23
C GLY A 87 -5.16 24.74 -14.49
N GLY A 88 -3.89 24.36 -14.39
CA GLY A 88 -2.87 24.60 -15.40
C GLY A 88 -2.09 23.34 -15.74
N ARG A 89 -1.71 23.22 -17.01
CA ARG A 89 -0.95 22.08 -17.53
C ARG A 89 0.43 22.53 -17.97
N LEU A 90 1.47 21.97 -17.38
CA LEU A 90 2.84 22.08 -17.87
C LEU A 90 3.17 20.83 -18.66
N VAL A 91 3.46 20.99 -19.94
CA VAL A 91 3.83 19.91 -20.84
C VAL A 91 5.34 19.87 -20.99
N ILE A 92 5.94 18.69 -20.85
CA ILE A 92 7.35 18.39 -21.07
C ILE A 92 7.42 17.45 -22.28
N PRO A 93 7.46 17.99 -23.50
CA PRO A 93 7.43 17.16 -24.71
C PRO A 93 8.50 16.10 -24.76
N LYS A 94 8.35 15.15 -25.68
CA LYS A 94 9.34 14.12 -25.96
C LYS A 94 10.74 14.73 -26.11
N GLY A 95 11.69 14.14 -25.41
CA GLY A 95 13.10 14.52 -25.46
C GLY A 95 13.81 14.30 -24.14
N PHE A 96 15.11 14.59 -24.16
CA PHE A 96 15.99 14.55 -23.01
C PHE A 96 16.16 15.95 -22.43
N TYR A 97 15.95 16.08 -21.13
CA TYR A 97 16.06 17.31 -20.35
C TYR A 97 17.13 17.13 -19.29
N LEU A 98 18.05 18.09 -19.19
CA LEU A 98 19.04 18.11 -18.12
C LEU A 98 18.64 19.13 -17.06
N ILE A 99 18.52 18.66 -15.82
CA ILE A 99 18.18 19.45 -14.66
C ILE A 99 19.38 19.51 -13.72
N THR A 100 20.09 20.63 -13.70
CA THR A 100 21.21 20.92 -12.79
C THR A 100 20.81 21.70 -11.54
N SER A 101 19.57 22.21 -11.49
CA SER A 101 18.96 22.89 -10.35
C SER A 101 17.59 22.28 -10.11
N THR A 102 17.19 22.04 -8.86
CA THR A 102 15.85 21.48 -8.56
C THR A 102 14.75 22.33 -9.18
N VAL A 103 13.77 21.67 -9.80
CA VAL A 103 12.57 22.35 -10.28
C VAL A 103 11.67 22.68 -9.09
N ASN A 104 11.41 23.96 -8.92
CA ASN A 104 10.59 24.50 -7.86
C ASN A 104 9.13 24.57 -8.30
N PHE A 105 8.36 23.57 -7.85
CA PHE A 105 6.90 23.57 -7.95
C PHE A 105 6.23 23.94 -6.62
N THR A 106 6.97 24.42 -5.63
CA THR A 106 6.41 24.79 -4.32
C THR A 106 5.38 25.91 -4.45
N GLU A 107 4.39 25.91 -3.55
CA GLU A 107 3.40 26.99 -3.46
C GLU A 107 3.84 27.99 -2.40
N ASN A 108 4.37 29.13 -2.84
CA ASN A 108 4.91 30.13 -1.93
C ASN A 108 3.88 31.23 -1.62
N GLY A 109 2.79 30.89 -0.93
CA GLY A 109 1.83 31.78 -0.24
C GLY A 109 1.30 33.03 -0.97
N ALA A 110 1.56 33.19 -2.27
CA ALA A 110 1.31 34.41 -3.02
C ALA A 110 0.03 34.32 -3.86
N VAL A 111 -0.67 33.19 -3.82
CA VAL A 111 -1.76 32.87 -4.74
C VAL A 111 -3.06 32.50 -4.01
N GLY A 112 -3.37 33.21 -2.93
CA GLY A 112 -4.62 33.02 -2.22
C GLY A 112 -4.48 33.43 -0.77
N GLY A 113 -5.51 34.03 -0.19
CA GLY A 113 -5.54 34.23 1.25
C GLY A 113 -5.72 32.90 1.99
N PRO A 114 -5.59 32.89 3.33
CA PRO A 114 -5.84 31.70 4.13
C PRO A 114 -7.29 31.22 3.92
N GLY A 115 -7.46 30.14 3.18
CA GLY A 115 -8.75 29.56 2.85
C GLY A 115 -8.61 28.23 2.12
N PHE A 116 -9.18 27.18 2.72
CA PHE A 116 -9.10 25.76 2.35
C PHE A 116 -9.61 25.36 0.94
N TYR A 117 -9.81 26.29 -0.02
CA TYR A 117 -10.61 26.00 -1.22
C TYR A 117 -10.14 26.60 -2.55
N ASN A 118 -8.98 27.28 -2.61
CA ASN A 118 -8.48 27.85 -3.87
C ASN A 118 -7.27 27.09 -4.43
N HIS A 119 -7.24 25.77 -4.29
CA HIS A 119 -6.16 24.96 -4.87
C HIS A 119 -6.42 24.75 -6.36
N TRP A 120 -5.65 25.44 -7.20
CA TRP A 120 -5.66 25.16 -8.63
C TRP A 120 -4.84 23.91 -8.91
N SER A 121 -5.44 22.96 -9.64
CA SER A 121 -4.77 21.72 -10.00
C SER A 121 -3.60 21.99 -10.95
N LEU A 122 -2.43 21.44 -10.64
CA LEU A 122 -1.27 21.48 -11.51
C LEU A 122 -1.07 20.11 -12.14
N VAL A 123 -1.01 20.05 -13.46
CA VAL A 123 -0.62 18.83 -14.19
C VAL A 123 0.76 19.05 -14.79
N VAL A 124 1.74 18.27 -14.37
CA VAL A 124 3.09 18.19 -14.96
C VAL A 124 3.13 16.91 -15.80
N GLU A 125 3.06 17.05 -17.12
CA GLU A 125 2.84 15.94 -18.04
C GLU A 125 3.95 15.85 -19.08
N GLY A 126 4.55 14.67 -19.23
CA GLY A 126 5.40 14.34 -20.37
C GLY A 126 4.62 13.69 -21.52
N ASP A 127 5.33 13.30 -22.59
CA ASP A 127 4.74 12.62 -23.74
C ASP A 127 4.75 11.08 -23.59
N GLY A 128 5.24 10.55 -22.48
CA GLY A 128 5.33 9.12 -22.17
C GLY A 128 6.60 8.75 -21.42
N GLU A 129 6.55 7.65 -20.64
CA GLU A 129 7.69 7.14 -19.89
C GLU A 129 8.88 6.80 -20.79
N ASP A 130 8.63 6.29 -21.99
CA ASP A 130 9.67 5.96 -22.99
C ASP A 130 9.99 7.10 -23.97
N SER A 131 9.59 8.33 -23.67
CA SER A 131 9.73 9.45 -24.59
C SER A 131 10.22 10.74 -23.95
N THR A 132 9.78 11.05 -22.73
CA THR A 132 10.22 12.21 -21.95
C THR A 132 11.19 11.76 -20.86
N TYR A 133 12.46 12.15 -21.01
CA TYR A 133 13.55 11.72 -20.14
C TYR A 133 14.17 12.92 -19.41
N ILE A 134 14.26 12.84 -18.09
CA ILE A 134 14.74 13.91 -17.22
C ILE A 134 15.97 13.42 -16.43
N SER A 135 17.14 13.96 -16.75
CA SER A 135 18.39 13.72 -16.03
C SER A 135 18.49 14.61 -14.80
N CYS A 136 18.43 14.00 -13.62
CA CYS A 136 18.40 14.68 -12.33
C CYS A 136 19.81 14.88 -11.76
N GLN A 137 20.37 16.09 -11.93
CA GLN A 137 21.72 16.51 -11.54
C GLN A 137 21.69 17.69 -10.55
N THR A 138 20.83 17.64 -9.54
CA THR A 138 20.63 18.79 -8.63
C THR A 138 21.59 18.80 -7.44
N GLY A 139 22.34 17.71 -7.23
CA GLY A 139 23.30 17.54 -6.14
C GLY A 139 22.77 16.81 -4.91
N ALA A 140 23.70 16.47 -4.01
CA ALA A 140 23.41 15.69 -2.82
C ALA A 140 22.43 16.39 -1.87
N GLY A 141 21.49 15.61 -1.32
CA GLY A 141 20.46 16.09 -0.39
C GLY A 141 19.32 16.86 -1.06
N LYS A 142 19.30 16.93 -2.40
CA LYS A 142 18.30 17.72 -3.14
C LYS A 142 17.41 16.84 -4.01
N PRO A 143 16.12 17.22 -4.14
CA PRO A 143 15.23 16.56 -5.08
C PRO A 143 15.47 17.00 -6.52
N CYS A 144 14.99 16.19 -7.46
CA CYS A 144 14.87 16.58 -8.86
C CYS A 144 13.72 17.56 -9.04
N MET A 145 12.55 17.24 -8.47
CA MET A 145 11.36 18.10 -8.43
C MET A 145 10.85 18.24 -7.00
N ASP A 146 10.61 19.48 -6.58
CA ASP A 146 10.15 19.85 -5.24
C ASP A 146 8.74 20.42 -5.28
N PHE A 147 7.80 19.73 -4.63
CA PHE A 147 6.39 20.06 -4.55
C PHE A 147 5.97 20.43 -3.11
N ALA A 148 6.92 20.79 -2.25
CA ALA A 148 6.60 21.16 -0.87
C ALA A 148 5.58 22.31 -0.79
N GLY A 149 4.62 22.18 0.13
CA GLY A 149 3.54 23.14 0.35
C GLY A 149 2.44 23.13 -0.71
N ARG A 150 2.47 22.16 -1.62
CA ARG A 150 1.53 22.07 -2.74
C ARG A 150 0.65 20.82 -2.64
N SER A 151 -0.57 20.99 -3.12
CA SER A 151 -1.61 19.97 -3.18
C SER A 151 -2.28 19.96 -4.56
N HIS A 152 -3.01 18.89 -4.87
CA HIS A 152 -3.66 18.69 -6.17
C HIS A 152 -2.70 18.72 -7.37
N VAL A 153 -1.51 18.12 -7.19
CA VAL A 153 -0.53 17.96 -8.27
C VAL A 153 -0.72 16.62 -8.95
N THR A 154 -0.71 16.58 -10.27
CA THR A 154 -0.55 15.35 -11.05
C THR A 154 0.77 15.40 -11.79
N VAL A 155 1.65 14.43 -11.54
CA VAL A 155 2.88 14.20 -12.33
C VAL A 155 2.67 12.95 -13.16
N LYS A 156 2.83 13.03 -14.49
CA LYS A 156 2.56 11.88 -15.36
C LYS A 156 3.38 11.80 -16.64
N ASN A 157 3.44 10.59 -17.20
CA ASN A 157 3.96 10.27 -18.53
C ASN A 157 5.43 10.68 -18.74
N MET A 158 6.32 10.32 -17.82
CA MET A 158 7.75 10.68 -17.94
C MET A 158 8.68 9.76 -17.17
N THR A 159 9.96 9.80 -17.53
CA THR A 159 11.04 9.13 -16.80
C THR A 159 11.98 10.15 -16.17
N LEU A 160 12.13 10.09 -14.86
CA LEU A 160 13.20 10.77 -14.10
C LEU A 160 14.30 9.75 -13.82
N TYR A 161 15.55 10.11 -14.06
CA TYR A 161 16.67 9.24 -13.74
C TYR A 161 17.85 9.98 -13.14
N ARG A 162 18.60 9.26 -12.31
CA ARG A 162 19.80 9.74 -11.65
C ARG A 162 20.88 10.11 -12.68
N ALA A 163 21.46 11.30 -12.56
CA ALA A 163 22.66 11.64 -13.33
C ALA A 163 23.88 10.78 -12.88
N ALA A 164 24.90 10.69 -13.74
CA ALA A 164 26.11 9.93 -13.41
C ALA A 164 26.94 10.58 -12.29
N SER A 165 26.90 11.90 -12.16
CA SER A 165 27.66 12.70 -11.18
C SER A 165 26.81 13.86 -10.69
N ALA A 166 27.09 14.39 -9.50
CA ALA A 166 26.32 15.50 -8.91
C ALA A 166 24.79 15.25 -8.95
N TYR A 167 24.40 13.99 -8.78
CA TYR A 167 23.01 13.57 -8.92
C TYR A 167 22.14 14.07 -7.78
N SER A 168 20.85 14.23 -8.09
CA SER A 168 19.80 14.35 -7.08
C SER A 168 19.74 13.08 -6.24
N THR A 169 19.51 13.21 -4.94
CA THR A 169 19.35 12.06 -4.04
C THR A 169 17.89 11.74 -3.74
N ILE A 170 16.97 12.59 -4.20
CA ILE A 170 15.52 12.37 -4.19
C ILE A 170 14.97 12.62 -5.61
N GLY A 171 14.07 11.77 -6.11
CA GLY A 171 13.38 11.97 -7.37
C GLY A 171 12.28 13.03 -7.24
N LEU A 172 11.15 12.60 -6.68
CA LEU A 172 9.99 13.43 -6.38
C LEU A 172 9.90 13.69 -4.87
N PHE A 173 9.85 14.97 -4.49
CA PHE A 173 9.71 15.37 -3.09
C PHE A 173 8.41 16.13 -2.89
N PHE A 174 7.51 15.52 -2.12
CA PHE A 174 6.28 16.10 -1.61
C PHE A 174 6.44 16.30 -0.10
N ALA A 175 6.02 17.47 0.38
CA ALA A 175 6.10 17.77 1.80
C ALA A 175 5.09 18.83 2.21
N ARG A 176 4.70 18.79 3.48
CA ARG A 176 3.98 19.90 4.11
C ARG A 176 4.90 21.10 4.27
N SER A 177 4.34 22.29 4.11
CA SER A 177 5.03 23.57 4.30
C SER A 177 4.31 24.44 5.33
N THR A 178 5.07 25.27 6.06
CA THR A 178 4.49 26.33 6.91
C THR A 178 4.10 27.57 6.10
N THR A 179 4.60 27.67 4.87
CA THR A 179 4.30 28.74 3.92
C THR A 179 3.61 28.16 2.69
N GLY A 180 2.42 28.65 2.35
CA GLY A 180 1.57 28.08 1.31
C GLY A 180 0.11 28.04 1.77
N ASP A 181 -0.81 27.97 0.81
CA ASP A 181 -2.25 27.92 1.11
C ASP A 181 -2.67 26.54 1.61
N SER A 182 -1.98 25.48 1.13
CA SER A 182 -2.08 24.14 1.71
C SER A 182 -0.91 23.86 2.65
N GLN A 183 -1.22 23.78 3.96
CA GLN A 183 -0.28 23.24 4.96
C GLN A 183 -0.14 21.71 4.86
N PHE A 184 -0.75 21.10 3.84
CA PHE A 184 -0.88 19.67 3.63
C PHE A 184 -0.17 19.27 2.33
N SER A 185 0.12 17.98 2.19
CA SER A 185 0.51 17.39 0.92
C SER A 185 -0.63 16.48 0.50
N GLU A 186 -1.67 17.07 -0.10
CA GLU A 186 -2.94 16.39 -0.32
C GLU A 186 -3.33 16.23 -1.79
N TYR A 187 -4.01 15.14 -2.09
CA TYR A 187 -4.59 14.79 -3.40
C TYR A 187 -3.58 14.84 -4.55
N ASN A 188 -2.34 14.46 -4.27
CA ASN A 188 -1.29 14.36 -5.27
C ASN A 188 -1.40 13.04 -6.03
N THR A 189 -1.06 13.05 -7.31
CA THR A 189 -1.10 11.88 -8.20
C THR A 189 0.22 11.75 -8.94
N VAL A 190 0.78 10.53 -8.95
CA VAL A 190 1.91 10.11 -9.77
C VAL A 190 1.40 8.98 -10.66
N ASP A 191 1.39 9.17 -11.97
CA ASP A 191 0.70 8.28 -12.91
C ASP A 191 1.54 8.04 -14.16
N HIS A 192 1.87 6.78 -14.48
CA HIS A 192 2.79 6.48 -15.59
C HIS A 192 4.10 7.28 -15.47
N VAL A 193 4.74 7.19 -14.30
CA VAL A 193 6.06 7.79 -14.08
C VAL A 193 7.06 6.72 -13.69
N THR A 194 8.20 6.73 -14.38
CA THR A 194 9.39 5.99 -13.95
C THR A 194 10.33 6.92 -13.18
N VAL A 195 10.72 6.56 -11.97
CA VAL A 195 11.75 7.25 -11.19
C VAL A 195 12.89 6.29 -10.90
N GLY A 196 13.96 6.40 -11.70
CA GLY A 196 15.14 5.54 -11.66
C GLY A 196 16.34 6.17 -10.94
N MET A 197 16.49 5.90 -9.65
CA MET A 197 17.60 6.37 -8.80
C MET A 197 18.75 5.35 -8.71
N SER A 198 19.16 4.79 -9.85
CA SER A 198 20.16 3.70 -9.94
C SER A 198 21.55 4.21 -10.33
N PRO A 199 22.65 3.54 -9.91
CA PRO A 199 22.72 2.42 -8.95
C PRO A 199 22.40 2.84 -7.50
N SER A 200 22.40 1.89 -6.55
CA SER A 200 22.30 2.18 -5.12
C SER A 200 23.39 3.18 -4.65
N ASP A 201 23.05 4.03 -3.69
CA ASP A 201 24.00 4.82 -2.90
C ASP A 201 23.48 5.02 -1.48
N MET A 202 23.75 4.03 -0.62
CA MET A 202 23.36 4.04 0.79
C MET A 202 23.98 5.17 1.62
N THR A 203 24.97 5.91 1.11
CA THR A 203 25.56 7.06 1.83
C THR A 203 24.73 8.34 1.67
N ALA A 204 23.85 8.39 0.66
CA ALA A 204 22.99 9.53 0.40
C ALA A 204 22.02 9.84 1.56
N ASN A 205 21.54 11.09 1.60
CA ASN A 205 20.55 11.56 2.57
C ASN A 205 20.92 11.24 4.04
N GLY A 206 22.20 11.42 4.40
CA GLY A 206 22.69 11.17 5.76
C GLY A 206 22.82 9.68 6.10
N GLY A 207 23.08 8.82 5.11
CA GLY A 207 23.16 7.37 5.30
C GLY A 207 21.83 6.63 5.15
N ASN A 208 20.78 7.30 4.66
CA ASN A 208 19.46 6.70 4.46
C ASN A 208 19.30 6.11 3.05
N GLY A 209 20.17 6.45 2.10
CA GLY A 209 20.10 5.99 0.72
C GLY A 209 19.32 6.92 -0.20
N LEU A 210 19.30 6.59 -1.49
CA LEU A 210 18.57 7.30 -2.53
C LEU A 210 17.06 7.06 -2.43
N ILE A 211 16.26 8.04 -2.84
CA ILE A 211 14.80 7.99 -2.68
C ILE A 211 14.13 8.31 -4.01
N ALA A 212 13.18 7.48 -4.46
CA ALA A 212 12.42 7.75 -5.68
C ALA A 212 11.27 8.71 -5.40
N LEU A 213 10.39 8.35 -4.45
CA LEU A 213 9.26 9.15 -4.01
C LEU A 213 9.31 9.34 -2.49
N TYR A 214 9.37 10.60 -2.05
CA TYR A 214 9.25 10.97 -0.65
C TYR A 214 8.03 11.87 -0.46
N ASP A 215 7.04 11.43 0.29
CA ASP A 215 5.87 12.21 0.64
C ASP A 215 5.75 12.36 2.16
N ASN A 216 6.13 13.54 2.65
CA ASN A 216 5.95 13.95 4.03
C ASN A 216 4.63 14.69 4.21
N GLY A 217 3.64 13.97 4.71
CA GLY A 217 2.29 14.41 4.98
C GLY A 217 1.24 13.85 4.04
N ALA A 218 1.53 12.69 3.43
CA ALA A 218 0.77 12.10 2.32
C ALA A 218 -0.72 11.95 2.64
N GLU A 219 -1.55 12.77 2.02
CA GLU A 219 -2.99 12.73 2.22
C GLU A 219 -3.70 12.56 0.88
N GLY A 220 -4.34 11.42 0.63
CA GLY A 220 -4.93 11.15 -0.67
C GLY A 220 -3.89 11.04 -1.80
N LEU A 221 -2.63 10.70 -1.50
CA LEU A 221 -1.64 10.41 -2.54
C LEU A 221 -2.09 9.20 -3.36
N ARG A 222 -2.04 9.32 -4.68
CA ARG A 222 -2.29 8.24 -5.62
C ARG A 222 -1.03 7.98 -6.46
N VAL A 223 -0.53 6.75 -6.45
CA VAL A 223 0.51 6.31 -7.38
C VAL A 223 -0.07 5.19 -8.23
N ASP A 224 -0.07 5.35 -9.55
CA ASP A 224 -0.61 4.38 -10.51
C ASP A 224 0.37 4.09 -11.64
N ASN A 225 0.38 2.84 -12.09
CA ASN A 225 1.07 2.37 -13.28
C ASN A 225 2.48 2.93 -13.44
N SER A 226 3.21 2.98 -12.33
CA SER A 226 4.49 3.68 -12.21
C SER A 226 5.59 2.71 -11.81
N HIS A 227 6.83 3.09 -12.04
CA HIS A 227 7.97 2.27 -11.68
C HIS A 227 8.97 3.06 -10.84
N LEU A 228 9.14 2.67 -9.58
CA LEU A 228 9.98 3.37 -8.61
C LEU A 228 11.20 2.50 -8.25
N TYR A 229 12.39 2.98 -8.60
CA TYR A 229 13.66 2.26 -8.40
C TYR A 229 14.61 3.13 -7.58
N ALA A 230 14.92 2.76 -6.34
CA ALA A 230 15.85 3.50 -5.48
C ALA A 230 16.29 2.65 -4.30
N ASP A 231 17.13 3.17 -3.39
CA ASP A 231 17.30 2.51 -2.09
C ASP A 231 15.97 2.52 -1.32
N TRP A 232 15.21 3.62 -1.40
CA TRP A 232 13.82 3.72 -0.97
C TRP A 232 12.90 4.11 -2.14
N PRO A 233 12.23 3.13 -2.78
CA PRO A 233 11.25 3.42 -3.83
C PRO A 233 10.15 4.38 -3.39
N ALA A 234 9.49 4.09 -2.26
CA ALA A 234 8.43 4.92 -1.72
C ALA A 234 8.57 5.15 -0.21
N ILE A 235 8.47 6.40 0.21
CA ILE A 235 8.37 6.77 1.62
C ILE A 235 7.12 7.60 1.80
N LEU A 236 6.16 7.04 2.53
CA LEU A 236 4.93 7.71 2.92
C LEU A 236 4.99 7.95 4.41
N THR A 237 5.00 9.21 4.82
CA THR A 237 5.16 9.52 6.23
C THR A 237 4.41 10.74 6.68
N GLY A 238 3.92 10.74 7.92
CA GLY A 238 3.40 11.95 8.58
C GLY A 238 4.48 12.80 9.25
N ASP A 239 5.72 12.32 9.36
CA ASP A 239 6.86 13.03 9.98
C ASP A 239 8.01 13.15 8.96
N ASN A 240 8.86 14.17 9.07
CA ASN A 240 10.07 14.22 8.25
C ASN A 240 11.16 13.26 8.77
N VAL A 241 11.03 11.98 8.44
CA VAL A 241 11.83 10.87 9.01
C VAL A 241 13.32 10.94 8.69
N PHE A 242 13.68 11.55 7.56
CA PHE A 242 15.07 11.67 7.10
C PHE A 242 15.61 13.10 7.16
N ASN A 243 14.88 14.02 7.82
CA ASN A 243 15.23 15.44 7.91
C ASN A 243 15.46 16.09 6.53
N ILE A 244 14.72 15.65 5.50
CA ILE A 244 14.79 16.20 4.14
C ILE A 244 13.93 17.46 4.09
N THR A 245 14.52 18.60 3.75
CA THR A 245 13.81 19.88 3.70
C THR A 245 13.80 20.44 2.29
N SER A 246 12.70 21.09 1.90
CA SER A 246 12.69 21.93 0.71
C SER A 246 13.71 23.06 0.85
N GLN A 247 14.35 23.42 -0.26
CA GLN A 247 15.21 24.60 -0.30
C GLN A 247 14.44 25.90 -0.63
N PHE A 248 13.13 25.78 -0.91
CA PHE A 248 12.30 26.89 -1.38
C PHE A 248 11.26 27.34 -0.34
N VAL A 249 10.75 26.41 0.48
CA VAL A 249 9.75 26.70 1.52
C VAL A 249 10.09 25.98 2.84
N PRO A 250 9.77 26.55 4.02
CA PRO A 250 10.03 25.90 5.29
C PRO A 250 9.07 24.72 5.53
N ALA A 251 9.59 23.59 5.99
CA ALA A 251 8.79 22.40 6.26
C ALA A 251 7.85 22.59 7.47
N ASN A 252 6.62 22.10 7.36
CA ASN A 252 5.70 22.02 8.50
C ASN A 252 6.00 20.77 9.33
N THR A 253 6.45 20.97 10.56
CA THR A 253 6.79 19.89 11.50
C THR A 253 5.72 19.67 12.58
N THR A 254 4.68 20.50 12.63
CA THR A 254 3.63 20.42 13.66
C THR A 254 2.47 19.53 13.25
N ASN A 255 2.06 19.58 11.97
CA ASN A 255 0.99 18.75 11.46
C ASN A 255 1.55 17.41 11.03
N LYS A 256 1.20 16.33 11.74
CA LYS A 256 1.77 15.00 11.54
C LYS A 256 0.69 13.95 11.29
N PHE A 257 0.24 13.85 10.05
CA PHE A 257 -0.88 13.01 9.66
C PHE A 257 -0.65 12.47 8.24
N MET A 258 -1.21 11.30 7.95
CA MET A 258 -1.18 10.66 6.65
C MET A 258 -2.49 9.88 6.46
N SER A 259 -3.15 9.99 5.32
CA SER A 259 -4.37 9.19 5.11
C SER A 259 -4.71 8.95 3.66
N ASN A 260 -5.58 7.97 3.43
CA ASN A 260 -6.24 7.70 2.15
C ASN A 260 -5.29 7.58 0.96
N SER A 261 -4.04 7.17 1.19
CA SER A 261 -3.04 7.02 0.15
C SER A 261 -3.16 5.65 -0.52
N VAL A 262 -2.97 5.60 -1.84
CA VAL A 262 -3.09 4.37 -2.63
C VAL A 262 -1.89 4.29 -3.57
N ILE A 263 -1.16 3.18 -3.50
CA ILE A 263 -0.16 2.79 -4.50
C ILE A 263 -0.70 1.57 -5.22
N TYR A 264 -0.88 1.63 -6.53
CA TYR A 264 -1.43 0.51 -7.28
C TYR A 264 -0.87 0.37 -8.69
N HIS A 265 -0.89 -0.86 -9.24
CA HIS A 265 -0.19 -1.23 -10.49
C HIS A 265 1.25 -0.72 -10.58
N THR A 266 1.94 -0.60 -9.44
CA THR A 266 3.23 0.06 -9.35
C THR A 266 4.30 -0.94 -8.97
N ASP A 267 5.43 -0.89 -9.68
CA ASP A 267 6.62 -1.66 -9.33
C ASP A 267 7.47 -0.88 -8.33
N LEU A 268 7.79 -1.50 -7.20
CA LEU A 268 8.61 -0.90 -6.15
C LEU A 268 9.90 -1.71 -6.02
N GLN A 269 10.98 -1.26 -6.64
CA GLN A 269 12.25 -2.00 -6.65
C GLN A 269 13.32 -1.32 -5.78
N ALA A 270 13.62 -1.95 -4.65
CA ALA A 270 14.72 -1.55 -3.79
C ALA A 270 16.08 -1.96 -4.39
N LEU A 271 17.02 -1.03 -4.47
CA LEU A 271 18.37 -1.25 -5.00
C LEU A 271 19.41 -1.57 -3.92
N GLY A 272 19.09 -1.28 -2.66
CA GLY A 272 19.96 -1.44 -1.49
C GLY A 272 19.38 -2.43 -0.47
N THR A 273 19.74 -2.23 0.80
CA THR A 273 19.28 -3.09 1.91
C THR A 273 17.94 -2.67 2.52
N ASN A 274 17.41 -1.53 2.07
CA ASN A 274 16.17 -0.99 2.60
C ASN A 274 14.94 -1.67 1.98
N PRO A 275 13.81 -1.70 2.69
CA PRO A 275 12.53 -2.14 2.14
C PRO A 275 12.03 -1.24 0.99
N PRO A 276 11.33 -1.83 -0.01
CA PRO A 276 10.65 -1.11 -1.07
C PRO A 276 9.73 0.05 -0.62
N ALA A 277 9.06 -0.10 0.54
CA ALA A 277 8.25 0.98 1.08
C ALA A 277 8.38 1.16 2.60
N LEU A 278 8.47 2.41 3.01
CA LEU A 278 8.35 2.87 4.39
C LEU A 278 7.01 3.58 4.59
N ILE A 279 6.23 3.13 5.57
CA ILE A 279 5.02 3.79 6.03
C ILE A 279 5.25 4.21 7.48
N GLN A 280 5.24 5.51 7.78
CA GLN A 280 5.46 5.99 9.14
C GLN A 280 4.51 7.11 9.56
N GLY A 281 3.77 6.91 10.65
CA GLY A 281 2.83 7.90 11.19
C GLY A 281 1.42 7.32 11.33
N GLN A 282 0.44 8.16 11.68
CA GLN A 282 -0.97 7.79 11.60
C GLN A 282 -1.33 7.64 10.13
N ALA A 283 -1.37 6.39 9.64
CA ALA A 283 -1.50 6.02 8.22
C ALA A 283 -2.91 5.47 7.91
N ASP A 284 -3.94 6.29 8.11
CA ASP A 284 -5.31 5.81 8.05
C ASP A 284 -5.75 5.51 6.61
N ASN A 285 -6.29 4.32 6.35
CA ASN A 285 -6.75 3.87 5.02
C ASN A 285 -5.68 3.93 3.91
N THR A 286 -4.42 3.67 4.24
CA THR A 286 -3.38 3.52 3.22
C THR A 286 -3.44 2.14 2.57
N SER A 287 -3.30 2.05 1.25
CA SER A 287 -3.37 0.77 0.53
C SER A 287 -2.31 0.60 -0.56
N PHE A 288 -1.88 -0.64 -0.72
CA PHE A 288 -1.02 -1.13 -1.79
C PHE A 288 -1.81 -2.19 -2.55
N MET A 289 -2.13 -1.96 -3.82
CA MET A 289 -2.98 -2.84 -4.63
C MET A 289 -2.29 -3.25 -5.91
N ASP A 290 -2.34 -4.53 -6.30
CA ASP A 290 -1.71 -4.98 -7.56
C ASP A 290 -0.25 -4.51 -7.70
N THR A 291 0.47 -4.47 -6.57
CA THR A 291 1.82 -3.91 -6.45
C THR A 291 2.82 -5.06 -6.45
N LEU A 292 3.97 -4.85 -7.11
CA LEU A 292 5.10 -5.77 -7.12
C LEU A 292 6.29 -5.16 -6.35
N PRO A 293 6.36 -5.35 -5.02
CA PRO A 293 7.57 -5.03 -4.26
C PRO A 293 8.70 -6.03 -4.55
N ILE A 294 9.83 -5.50 -4.99
CA ILE A 294 11.08 -6.23 -5.24
C ILE A 294 12.09 -5.72 -4.21
N GLY A 295 12.35 -6.53 -3.18
CA GLY A 295 13.18 -6.16 -2.03
C GLY A 295 14.57 -6.81 -2.04
N PRO A 296 15.43 -6.46 -1.06
CA PRO A 296 16.69 -7.18 -0.85
C PRO A 296 16.43 -8.61 -0.35
N THR A 297 17.23 -9.56 -0.84
CA THR A 297 17.16 -11.02 -0.59
C THR A 297 17.00 -11.45 0.87
N THR A 298 17.34 -10.58 1.82
CA THR A 298 17.29 -10.86 3.27
C THR A 298 16.43 -9.88 4.07
N GLY A 299 15.76 -8.92 3.41
CA GLY A 299 15.00 -7.85 4.07
C GLY A 299 13.49 -8.04 4.08
N PHE A 300 12.78 -6.96 4.38
CA PHE A 300 11.31 -6.88 4.33
C PHE A 300 10.85 -6.14 3.07
N CYS A 301 9.67 -6.47 2.53
CA CYS A 301 9.06 -5.65 1.47
C CYS A 301 8.53 -4.31 2.02
N PHE A 302 7.98 -4.34 3.24
CA PHE A 302 7.34 -3.19 3.87
C PHE A 302 7.87 -2.98 5.28
N ASP A 303 8.20 -1.73 5.61
CA ASP A 303 8.51 -1.28 6.97
C ASP A 303 7.45 -0.30 7.43
N VAL A 304 6.75 -0.65 8.50
CA VAL A 304 5.67 0.15 9.06
C VAL A 304 6.05 0.61 10.46
N ARG A 305 6.21 1.92 10.63
CA ARG A 305 6.72 2.49 11.88
C ARG A 305 5.67 3.31 12.60
N ALA A 306 5.69 3.22 13.93
CA ALA A 306 4.91 4.13 14.76
C ALA A 306 5.40 5.58 14.55
N GLN A 307 4.50 6.53 14.78
CA GLN A 307 4.86 7.94 14.77
C GLN A 307 5.89 8.25 15.86
N VAL A 308 6.89 9.08 15.56
CA VAL A 308 8.00 9.32 16.51
C VAL A 308 7.52 10.03 17.77
N THR A 309 6.57 10.97 17.63
CA THR A 309 6.11 11.80 18.73
C THR A 309 4.89 11.26 19.47
N THR A 310 4.15 10.33 18.87
CA THR A 310 2.92 9.74 19.42
C THR A 310 2.88 8.24 19.14
N PRO A 311 3.86 7.48 19.67
CA PRO A 311 4.09 6.08 19.29
C PRO A 311 2.98 5.11 19.74
N GLY A 312 2.01 5.58 20.53
CA GLY A 312 0.85 4.81 20.96
C GLY A 312 -0.37 4.87 20.02
N ASN A 313 -0.37 5.74 19.01
CA ASN A 313 -1.48 5.81 18.06
C ASN A 313 -1.42 4.63 17.08
N PRO A 314 -2.51 3.85 16.96
CA PRO A 314 -2.55 2.75 16.01
C PRO A 314 -2.58 3.28 14.58
N ILE A 315 -1.99 2.50 13.67
CA ILE A 315 -2.19 2.65 12.22
C ILE A 315 -3.46 1.90 11.84
N ARG A 316 -4.41 2.57 11.18
CA ARG A 316 -5.73 1.98 10.90
C ARG A 316 -5.94 1.72 9.41
N GLY A 317 -6.51 0.57 9.08
CA GLY A 317 -6.99 0.29 7.72
C GLY A 317 -5.89 0.21 6.67
N LEU A 318 -4.68 -0.21 7.06
CA LEU A 318 -3.60 -0.52 6.13
C LEU A 318 -3.95 -1.76 5.31
N ARG A 319 -3.90 -1.68 3.98
CA ARG A 319 -4.32 -2.78 3.09
C ARG A 319 -3.24 -3.14 2.09
N PHE A 320 -3.00 -4.43 1.92
CA PHE A 320 -2.16 -5.00 0.88
C PHE A 320 -3.03 -5.95 0.09
N LEU A 321 -3.46 -5.55 -1.11
CA LEU A 321 -4.46 -6.26 -1.90
C LEU A 321 -3.85 -6.76 -3.20
N ASN A 322 -3.97 -8.06 -3.46
CA ASN A 322 -3.31 -8.72 -4.59
C ASN A 322 -1.81 -8.38 -4.72
N THR A 323 -1.13 -8.15 -3.58
CA THR A 323 0.30 -7.84 -3.58
C THR A 323 1.09 -9.13 -3.84
N GLN A 324 2.02 -9.08 -4.79
CA GLN A 324 2.88 -10.23 -5.12
C GLN A 324 4.30 -9.90 -4.70
N THR A 325 4.90 -10.74 -3.85
CA THR A 325 6.34 -10.64 -3.58
C THR A 325 7.10 -11.57 -4.49
N ASP A 326 8.23 -11.12 -5.00
CA ASP A 326 9.17 -12.00 -5.68
C ASP A 326 10.02 -12.78 -4.66
N GLY A 327 10.89 -13.65 -5.18
CA GLY A 327 11.78 -14.46 -4.35
C GLY A 327 12.92 -13.67 -3.71
N SER A 328 13.07 -12.37 -4.00
CA SER A 328 14.08 -11.52 -3.37
C SER A 328 13.55 -10.84 -2.12
N CYS A 329 12.24 -10.64 -1.97
CA CYS A 329 11.70 -10.23 -0.68
C CYS A 329 11.80 -11.35 0.38
N GLY A 330 12.79 -11.28 1.28
CA GLY A 330 12.98 -12.29 2.32
C GLY A 330 11.80 -12.45 3.29
N ARG A 331 11.09 -11.35 3.57
CA ARG A 331 9.96 -11.26 4.52
C ARG A 331 8.96 -10.19 4.03
N PHE A 332 7.70 -10.27 4.45
CA PHE A 332 6.66 -9.36 3.95
C PHE A 332 6.67 -8.01 4.66
N LEU A 333 6.43 -8.00 5.97
CA LEU A 333 6.15 -6.79 6.74
C LEU A 333 6.91 -6.79 8.06
N LYS A 334 7.58 -5.67 8.37
CA LYS A 334 8.02 -5.34 9.73
C LYS A 334 7.13 -4.23 10.28
N THR A 335 6.69 -4.35 11.53
CA THR A 335 5.97 -3.26 12.21
C THR A 335 6.51 -2.95 13.59
N THR A 336 6.63 -1.67 13.91
CA THR A 336 6.86 -1.16 15.27
C THR A 336 5.63 -0.52 15.91
N SER A 337 4.50 -0.52 15.18
CA SER A 337 3.23 0.08 15.59
C SER A 337 2.13 -0.95 15.78
N LEU A 338 1.07 -0.55 16.47
CA LEU A 338 -0.18 -1.29 16.53
C LEU A 338 -0.94 -1.10 15.21
N LEU A 339 -1.13 -2.18 14.47
CA LEU A 339 -1.91 -2.20 13.24
C LEU A 339 -3.35 -2.62 13.56
N GLN A 340 -4.32 -1.74 13.30
CA GLN A 340 -5.74 -2.00 13.50
C GLN A 340 -6.46 -2.09 12.15
N GLY A 341 -7.16 -3.20 11.90
CA GLY A 341 -7.81 -3.39 10.60
C GLY A 341 -6.82 -3.57 9.46
N LEU A 342 -5.69 -4.23 9.71
CA LEU A 342 -4.77 -4.64 8.65
C LEU A 342 -5.50 -5.62 7.74
N GLU A 343 -5.43 -5.39 6.43
CA GLU A 343 -5.93 -6.31 5.43
C GLU A 343 -4.77 -6.77 4.55
N ILE A 344 -4.57 -8.08 4.44
CA ILE A 344 -3.58 -8.65 3.52
C ILE A 344 -4.29 -9.69 2.66
N SER A 345 -4.18 -9.54 1.35
CA SER A 345 -4.50 -10.56 0.35
C SER A 345 -3.40 -10.56 -0.70
N GLY A 346 -2.79 -11.72 -0.95
CA GLY A 346 -1.66 -11.79 -1.88
C GLY A 346 -0.95 -13.14 -1.85
N THR A 347 0.03 -13.25 -2.74
CA THR A 347 0.91 -14.43 -2.81
C THR A 347 2.30 -14.04 -2.35
N LEU A 348 2.84 -14.78 -1.38
CA LEU A 348 4.21 -14.64 -0.92
C LEU A 348 5.08 -15.74 -1.55
N GLN A 349 6.10 -15.34 -2.30
CA GLN A 349 7.27 -16.20 -2.45
C GLN A 349 8.08 -16.12 -1.15
N GLN A 350 8.24 -17.25 -0.47
CA GLN A 350 8.79 -17.29 0.87
C GLN A 350 10.31 -17.12 0.86
N GLY A 351 10.84 -16.20 1.66
CA GLY A 351 12.22 -16.22 2.15
C GLY A 351 12.34 -16.85 3.56
N THR A 352 13.53 -16.80 4.16
CA THR A 352 13.78 -17.31 5.51
C THR A 352 13.30 -16.33 6.58
N GLY A 353 12.45 -16.75 7.53
CA GLY A 353 11.97 -15.93 8.65
C GLY A 353 10.45 -15.68 8.65
N SER A 354 9.93 -15.08 9.72
CA SER A 354 8.48 -14.80 9.82
C SER A 354 8.02 -13.79 8.80
N SER A 355 6.91 -14.02 8.10
CA SER A 355 6.44 -13.08 7.08
C SER A 355 6.07 -11.72 7.66
N ILE A 356 5.50 -11.68 8.86
CA ILE A 356 5.23 -10.46 9.62
C ILE A 356 6.08 -10.46 10.89
N LEU A 357 6.86 -9.41 11.12
CA LEU A 357 7.64 -9.21 12.36
C LEU A 357 7.04 -8.08 13.19
N LEU A 358 6.70 -8.39 14.43
CA LEU A 358 6.38 -7.40 15.47
C LEU A 358 7.67 -7.01 16.18
N SER A 359 7.99 -5.71 16.20
CA SER A 359 9.24 -5.22 16.79
C SER A 359 8.98 -4.06 17.75
N GLY A 360 9.24 -4.28 19.03
CA GLY A 360 9.07 -3.26 20.07
C GLY A 360 7.70 -3.21 20.75
N ALA A 361 7.62 -2.41 21.81
CA ALA A 361 6.53 -2.47 22.79
C ALA A 361 5.13 -2.12 22.27
N ASN A 362 5.05 -1.25 21.26
CA ASN A 362 3.79 -0.84 20.66
C ASN A 362 3.37 -1.71 19.48
N ALA A 363 4.24 -2.61 19.00
CA ALA A 363 3.97 -3.45 17.86
C ALA A 363 2.82 -4.44 18.15
N GLY A 364 1.87 -4.54 17.23
CA GLY A 364 0.77 -5.51 17.36
C GLY A 364 -0.13 -5.51 16.15
N VAL A 365 -1.01 -6.50 16.09
CA VAL A 365 -2.01 -6.64 15.01
C VAL A 365 -3.37 -6.92 15.64
N GLN A 366 -4.36 -6.09 15.32
CA GLN A 366 -5.69 -6.16 15.90
C GLN A 366 -6.80 -5.99 14.86
N ASN A 367 -7.92 -6.70 15.03
CA ASN A 367 -9.13 -6.57 14.18
C ASN A 367 -8.83 -6.70 12.67
N SER A 368 -7.87 -7.56 12.33
CA SER A 368 -7.26 -7.65 11.01
C SER A 368 -7.71 -8.90 10.25
N ASN A 369 -7.62 -8.84 8.92
CA ASN A 369 -7.91 -9.92 8.00
C ASN A 369 -6.65 -10.26 7.20
N ILE A 370 -6.05 -11.42 7.45
CA ILE A 370 -4.79 -11.83 6.82
C ILE A 370 -5.05 -13.09 6.01
N ASN A 371 -4.96 -12.97 4.70
CA ASN A 371 -5.09 -14.04 3.73
C ASN A 371 -3.82 -14.13 2.88
N LEU A 372 -2.89 -15.00 3.28
CA LEU A 372 -1.57 -15.10 2.66
C LEU A 372 -1.35 -16.48 2.05
N VAL A 373 -1.23 -16.54 0.72
CA VAL A 373 -0.91 -17.77 0.00
C VAL A 373 0.61 -17.91 -0.11
N TYR A 374 1.19 -18.98 0.43
CA TYR A 374 2.61 -19.27 0.25
C TYR A 374 2.84 -20.05 -1.05
N ALA A 375 3.85 -19.64 -1.83
CA ALA A 375 4.24 -20.36 -3.05
C ALA A 375 4.95 -21.70 -2.76
N SER A 376 5.48 -21.92 -1.55
CA SER A 376 6.15 -23.16 -1.13
C SER A 376 5.47 -23.80 0.09
N ALA A 377 5.46 -25.14 0.12
CA ALA A 377 4.59 -25.94 1.00
C ALA A 377 5.12 -26.17 2.45
N SER A 378 6.26 -25.60 2.83
CA SER A 378 6.86 -25.85 4.17
C SER A 378 7.53 -24.60 4.75
N PRO A 379 6.76 -23.70 5.36
CA PRO A 379 7.30 -22.64 6.22
C PRO A 379 8.11 -23.26 7.37
N ALA A 380 9.40 -22.96 7.45
CA ALA A 380 10.21 -23.32 8.61
C ALA A 380 9.94 -22.40 9.83
N GLU A 381 9.28 -21.26 9.59
CA GLU A 381 9.13 -20.14 10.52
C GLU A 381 7.67 -19.68 10.61
N PRO A 382 7.25 -19.04 11.73
CA PRO A 382 5.85 -18.66 11.93
C PRO A 382 5.43 -17.51 11.01
N LEU A 383 4.16 -17.46 10.61
CA LEU A 383 3.61 -16.38 9.79
C LEU A 383 3.77 -15.00 10.46
N ILE A 384 3.47 -14.92 11.76
CA ILE A 384 3.71 -13.74 12.61
C ILE A 384 4.70 -14.15 13.70
N GLY A 385 5.79 -13.39 13.83
CA GLY A 385 6.79 -13.56 14.88
C GLY A 385 7.07 -12.25 15.61
N ASP A 386 7.80 -12.34 16.71
CA ASP A 386 8.34 -11.19 17.43
C ASP A 386 9.87 -11.25 17.50
N ASP A 387 10.50 -10.14 17.86
CA ASP A 387 11.95 -10.01 18.06
C ASP A 387 12.39 -10.29 19.51
N GLY A 388 11.54 -10.97 20.31
CA GLY A 388 11.76 -11.21 21.72
C GLY A 388 11.47 -10.01 22.63
N VAL A 389 11.04 -8.87 22.08
CA VAL A 389 10.58 -7.73 22.86
C VAL A 389 9.10 -7.89 23.18
N ALA A 390 8.73 -7.67 24.45
CA ALA A 390 7.35 -7.64 24.90
C ALA A 390 6.55 -6.62 24.08
N ASN A 391 5.56 -7.11 23.33
CA ASN A 391 4.77 -6.34 22.37
C ASN A 391 3.25 -6.45 22.65
N GLN A 392 2.42 -5.70 21.92
CA GLN A 392 0.95 -5.71 22.07
C GLN A 392 0.29 -6.99 21.56
N GLY A 393 1.02 -7.78 20.77
CA GLY A 393 0.64 -9.09 20.28
C GLY A 393 -0.42 -9.10 19.17
N VAL A 394 -1.05 -10.27 19.00
CA VAL A 394 -2.06 -10.56 17.98
C VAL A 394 -3.43 -10.70 18.65
N LYS A 395 -4.40 -9.83 18.33
CA LYS A 395 -5.72 -9.76 18.99
C LYS A 395 -6.89 -9.70 18.00
N ALA A 396 -7.89 -10.56 18.14
CA ALA A 396 -9.16 -10.48 17.37
C ALA A 396 -8.97 -10.46 15.84
N ASN A 397 -8.17 -11.39 15.31
CA ASN A 397 -7.82 -11.44 13.89
C ASN A 397 -8.44 -12.66 13.19
N LYS A 398 -8.73 -12.51 11.89
CA LYS A 398 -9.06 -13.61 10.99
C LYS A 398 -7.81 -13.92 10.17
N ILE A 399 -7.26 -15.13 10.31
CA ILE A 399 -6.04 -15.56 9.62
C ILE A 399 -6.35 -16.81 8.82
N TYR A 400 -6.17 -16.74 7.50
CA TYR A 400 -6.29 -17.89 6.60
C TYR A 400 -4.90 -18.46 6.37
N LEU A 401 -4.70 -19.72 6.78
CA LEU A 401 -3.43 -20.41 6.63
C LEU A 401 -3.55 -21.45 5.52
N TYR A 402 -2.63 -21.41 4.57
CA TYR A 402 -2.42 -22.47 3.59
C TYR A 402 -1.35 -23.44 4.13
N SER A 403 -1.43 -24.71 3.72
CA SER A 403 -0.63 -25.87 4.17
C SER A 403 0.75 -25.53 4.77
N GLY A 404 1.01 -25.96 6.02
CA GLY A 404 2.34 -25.92 6.65
C GLY A 404 2.67 -24.67 7.47
N ALA A 405 1.85 -23.62 7.43
CA ALA A 405 2.10 -22.40 8.21
C ALA A 405 1.85 -22.60 9.72
N SER A 406 2.80 -22.14 10.53
CA SER A 406 2.66 -22.02 11.99
C SER A 406 2.43 -20.55 12.39
N ILE A 407 1.83 -20.31 13.56
CA ILE A 407 1.76 -18.99 14.19
C ILE A 407 2.40 -19.16 15.56
N ASN A 408 3.50 -18.44 15.82
CA ASN A 408 4.00 -18.33 17.19
C ASN A 408 3.19 -17.24 17.89
N ALA A 409 2.57 -17.57 19.02
CA ALA A 409 1.96 -16.54 19.84
C ALA A 409 3.08 -15.63 20.37
N PRO A 410 2.93 -14.31 20.26
CA PRO A 410 3.90 -13.39 20.82
C PRO A 410 4.02 -13.65 22.34
N THR A 411 5.23 -13.48 22.86
CA THR A 411 5.58 -13.80 24.26
C THR A 411 4.74 -13.07 25.32
N THR A 412 4.04 -12.01 24.94
CA THR A 412 3.17 -11.21 25.81
C THR A 412 1.68 -11.52 25.61
N ALA A 413 0.98 -11.75 26.73
CA ALA A 413 -0.43 -12.11 26.80
C ALA A 413 -1.36 -11.09 26.11
N GLY A 414 -1.75 -11.39 24.86
CA GLY A 414 -2.84 -10.70 24.18
C GLY A 414 -4.16 -11.43 24.41
N ASN A 415 -5.14 -10.80 25.07
CA ASN A 415 -6.52 -11.29 25.06
C ASN A 415 -7.14 -11.04 23.67
N GLY A 416 -7.47 -12.10 22.94
CA GLY A 416 -8.17 -12.00 21.66
C GLY A 416 -8.37 -13.35 20.98
N ASN A 417 -9.49 -13.49 20.26
CA ASN A 417 -9.77 -14.71 19.50
C ASN A 417 -8.98 -14.67 18.19
N VAL A 418 -8.29 -15.76 17.85
CA VAL A 418 -7.67 -15.94 16.55
C VAL A 418 -8.45 -17.02 15.82
N PHE A 419 -9.07 -16.63 14.71
CA PHE A 419 -9.80 -17.57 13.86
C PHE A 419 -8.85 -18.10 12.81
N ILE A 420 -8.58 -19.40 12.86
CA ILE A 420 -7.79 -20.11 11.85
C ILE A 420 -8.75 -20.98 11.06
N SER A 421 -8.92 -20.70 9.76
CA SER A 421 -9.60 -21.63 8.86
C SER A 421 -8.56 -22.30 7.97
N ASN A 422 -8.52 -23.63 8.02
CA ASN A 422 -7.58 -24.45 7.29
C ASN A 422 -8.34 -25.17 6.17
N PHE A 423 -7.78 -25.13 4.97
CA PHE A 423 -8.38 -25.72 3.79
C PHE A 423 -7.78 -27.05 3.35
N ASN A 424 -6.78 -27.64 4.05
CA ASN A 424 -6.36 -29.08 3.98
C ASN A 424 -4.94 -29.34 4.55
N SER A 425 -4.67 -29.19 5.86
CA SER A 425 -3.44 -29.82 6.41
C SER A 425 -3.48 -30.18 7.91
N PRO A 426 -2.95 -31.35 8.30
CA PRO A 426 -2.64 -31.65 9.69
C PRO A 426 -1.34 -30.95 10.12
N GLY A 427 -1.34 -30.17 11.21
CA GLY A 427 -0.08 -29.64 11.78
C GLY A 427 -0.08 -28.25 12.42
N ILE A 428 -1.23 -27.59 12.64
CA ILE A 428 -1.25 -26.30 13.34
C ILE A 428 -0.74 -26.49 14.77
N THR A 429 0.44 -25.95 15.06
CA THR A 429 0.99 -25.87 16.42
C THR A 429 0.73 -24.46 16.95
N TRP A 430 -0.08 -24.35 18.01
CA TRP A 430 -0.36 -23.09 18.71
C TRP A 430 0.23 -23.17 20.11
N SER A 431 1.29 -22.41 20.39
CA SER A 431 1.87 -22.29 21.74
C SER A 431 1.52 -20.94 22.33
N ASN A 432 0.51 -20.86 23.21
CA ASN A 432 0.24 -19.67 24.01
C ASN A 432 -0.04 -20.06 25.48
N SER A 433 0.52 -19.29 26.40
CA SER A 433 0.28 -19.35 27.85
C SER A 433 -0.83 -18.40 28.33
N ALA A 434 -1.42 -17.59 27.44
CA ALA A 434 -2.52 -16.66 27.72
C ALA A 434 -3.85 -17.09 27.07
N LYS A 435 -4.96 -16.81 27.77
CA LYS A 435 -6.37 -17.11 27.41
C LYS A 435 -6.75 -16.54 26.04
N THR A 436 -6.47 -17.28 24.99
CA THR A 436 -6.88 -17.00 23.61
C THR A 436 -7.80 -18.14 23.17
N ASP A 437 -9.06 -17.82 22.84
CA ASP A 437 -9.95 -18.81 22.25
C ASP A 437 -9.51 -19.02 20.80
N LEU A 438 -8.75 -20.09 20.56
CA LEU A 438 -8.46 -20.57 19.23
C LEU A 438 -9.73 -21.23 18.69
N VAL A 439 -10.45 -20.52 17.84
CA VAL A 439 -11.56 -21.09 17.08
C VAL A 439 -10.99 -21.56 15.74
N VAL A 440 -10.52 -22.81 15.71
CA VAL A 440 -10.29 -23.50 14.44
C VAL A 440 -11.68 -23.83 13.90
N THR A 441 -12.09 -23.20 12.81
CA THR A 441 -13.27 -23.65 12.06
C THR A 441 -12.75 -24.61 11.00
N PRO A 442 -12.89 -25.94 11.17
CA PRO A 442 -12.54 -26.85 10.10
C PRO A 442 -13.51 -26.57 8.96
N GLY A 443 -13.00 -26.35 7.74
CA GLY A 443 -13.78 -26.75 6.57
C GLY A 443 -14.17 -28.20 6.81
N VAL A 444 -15.46 -28.52 6.72
CA VAL A 444 -16.07 -29.77 7.22
C VAL A 444 -15.29 -31.02 6.82
N THR A 445 -14.31 -31.40 7.62
CA THR A 445 -13.77 -32.75 7.72
C THR A 445 -14.24 -33.25 9.07
N THR A 446 -15.19 -34.19 9.03
CA THR A 446 -15.75 -34.93 10.15
C THR A 446 -14.75 -35.12 11.30
N ILE A 447 -14.82 -34.27 12.33
CA ILE A 447 -14.17 -34.55 13.61
C ILE A 447 -14.98 -35.70 14.23
N LEU A 448 -14.37 -36.89 14.31
CA LEU A 448 -14.92 -37.99 15.10
C LEU A 448 -14.75 -37.60 16.57
N PRO A 449 -15.83 -37.35 17.33
CA PRO A 449 -15.69 -37.09 18.76
C PRO A 449 -15.06 -38.31 19.42
N SER A 450 -14.05 -38.08 20.26
CA SER A 450 -13.49 -39.11 21.15
C SER A 450 -13.91 -38.84 22.59
N ILE A 451 -14.20 -39.90 23.33
CA ILE A 451 -14.47 -39.83 24.77
C ILE A 451 -13.48 -40.79 25.44
N GLY A 452 -12.62 -40.28 26.31
CA GLY A 452 -11.66 -41.10 27.06
C GLY A 452 -10.57 -41.78 26.21
N GLY A 453 -10.30 -41.27 25.00
CA GLY A 453 -9.26 -41.83 24.11
C GLY A 453 -9.76 -42.79 23.03
N GLU A 454 -11.05 -43.12 22.97
CA GLU A 454 -11.62 -43.98 21.92
C GLU A 454 -12.31 -43.18 20.81
N THR A 455 -12.03 -43.53 19.55
CA THR A 455 -12.67 -42.97 18.35
C THR A 455 -14.02 -43.64 18.08
N VAL A 456 -15.12 -42.87 18.08
CA VAL A 456 -16.49 -43.42 17.95
C VAL A 456 -16.85 -43.68 16.48
N SER A 457 -16.69 -44.92 15.98
CA SER A 457 -16.77 -45.20 14.53
C SER A 457 -17.93 -46.08 14.02
N ALA A 458 -19.05 -46.31 14.73
CA ALA A 458 -20.16 -47.09 14.14
C ALA A 458 -21.56 -46.85 14.73
N ALA A 459 -22.58 -46.92 13.86
CA ALA A 459 -24.02 -46.83 14.15
C ALA A 459 -24.87 -47.59 13.10
N PRO A 460 -26.11 -48.06 13.39
CA PRO A 460 -26.89 -47.87 14.64
C PRO A 460 -27.48 -49.16 15.29
N ARG A 461 -27.94 -49.11 16.56
CA ARG A 461 -28.69 -50.23 17.22
C ARG A 461 -29.91 -49.78 18.08
N SER A 462 -30.91 -50.67 18.15
CA SER A 462 -32.23 -50.61 18.85
C SER A 462 -32.27 -51.57 20.08
N THR A 463 -33.21 -51.38 21.02
CA THR A 463 -33.54 -52.33 22.11
C THR A 463 -35.05 -52.51 22.29
N TYR A 464 -35.54 -53.76 22.38
CA TYR A 464 -36.76 -54.10 23.16
C TYR A 464 -36.79 -55.53 23.76
N SER A 465 -37.29 -55.57 25.00
CA SER A 465 -37.88 -56.63 25.87
C SER A 465 -37.57 -58.12 25.67
N SER A 466 -36.67 -58.66 26.49
CA SER A 466 -37.00 -59.45 27.70
C SER A 466 -35.70 -60.03 28.29
N PHE A 467 -35.46 -59.81 29.58
CA PHE A 467 -34.38 -60.49 30.30
C PHE A 467 -35.03 -61.38 31.36
N LEU A 468 -34.84 -62.69 31.21
CA LEU A 468 -35.12 -63.66 32.26
C LEU A 468 -33.87 -63.85 33.14
N PRO A 469 -34.03 -64.15 34.43
CA PRO A 469 -32.91 -64.25 35.38
C PRO A 469 -32.13 -65.55 35.16
N GLY A 470 -30.80 -65.44 35.08
CA GLY A 470 -29.87 -66.57 34.96
C GLY A 470 -28.50 -66.12 34.43
N ALA A 471 -27.45 -66.92 34.66
CA ALA A 471 -26.09 -66.63 34.21
C ALA A 471 -26.03 -66.36 32.69
N LEU A 472 -25.18 -65.40 32.31
CA LEU A 472 -25.12 -64.79 30.97
C LEU A 472 -24.95 -65.85 29.86
N THR A 473 -26.03 -66.17 29.14
CA THR A 473 -25.98 -67.17 28.04
C THR A 473 -26.77 -66.80 26.79
N ALA A 474 -27.38 -65.61 26.67
CA ALA A 474 -28.12 -65.26 25.45
C ALA A 474 -27.95 -63.80 24.98
N THR A 475 -27.74 -63.65 23.67
CA THR A 475 -27.92 -62.41 22.91
C THR A 475 -29.27 -62.50 22.20
N SER A 476 -30.13 -61.47 22.29
CA SER A 476 -31.38 -61.41 21.51
C SER A 476 -31.44 -60.17 20.62
N THR A 477 -32.11 -60.31 19.47
CA THR A 477 -32.35 -59.21 18.51
C THR A 477 -33.86 -59.03 18.37
N GLY A 478 -34.39 -57.89 18.82
CA GLY A 478 -35.81 -57.50 18.70
C GLY A 478 -36.03 -56.49 17.56
N SER A 479 -37.23 -56.53 16.97
CA SER A 479 -37.65 -56.02 15.66
C SER A 479 -37.47 -54.50 15.37
N THR A 480 -37.60 -54.20 14.07
CA THR A 480 -37.31 -52.97 13.31
C THR A 480 -37.88 -51.66 13.87
N LEU A 481 -37.03 -50.65 14.01
CA LEU A 481 -37.38 -49.24 14.26
C LEU A 481 -37.69 -48.56 12.91
N THR A 482 -38.93 -48.18 12.66
CA THR A 482 -39.31 -47.42 11.46
C THR A 482 -39.50 -45.94 11.82
N LEU A 483 -38.70 -45.06 11.23
CA LEU A 483 -38.78 -43.62 11.43
C LEU A 483 -39.51 -42.99 10.24
N ASP A 484 -40.42 -42.06 10.49
CA ASP A 484 -41.21 -41.38 9.44
C ASP A 484 -40.37 -40.45 8.52
N LYS A 485 -39.09 -40.21 8.87
CA LYS A 485 -38.15 -39.41 8.07
C LYS A 485 -36.72 -39.97 8.19
N ALA A 486 -35.90 -39.70 7.17
CA ALA A 486 -34.50 -40.10 7.13
C ALA A 486 -33.68 -39.33 8.18
N ILE A 487 -33.59 -39.89 9.38
CA ILE A 487 -32.69 -39.44 10.45
C ILE A 487 -31.92 -40.68 10.95
N THR A 488 -30.60 -40.56 11.09
CA THR A 488 -29.74 -41.66 11.52
C THR A 488 -29.56 -41.63 13.05
N VAL A 489 -30.19 -42.56 13.77
CA VAL A 489 -30.08 -42.68 15.22
C VAL A 489 -28.84 -43.48 15.59
N THR A 490 -27.76 -42.89 16.08
CA THR A 490 -26.48 -43.61 16.19
C THR A 490 -26.35 -44.55 17.41
N ARG A 491 -26.95 -44.22 18.57
CA ARG A 491 -27.04 -45.11 19.74
C ARG A 491 -28.20 -44.69 20.66
N ILE A 492 -28.87 -45.67 21.28
CA ILE A 492 -29.73 -45.49 22.46
C ILE A 492 -29.18 -46.41 23.56
N GLN A 493 -28.98 -45.90 24.78
CA GLN A 493 -28.51 -46.71 25.91
C GLN A 493 -29.29 -46.36 27.18
N ALA A 494 -29.81 -47.37 27.87
CA ALA A 494 -30.48 -47.24 29.16
C ALA A 494 -29.82 -48.20 30.16
N GLN A 495 -29.61 -47.74 31.39
CA GLN A 495 -29.15 -48.56 32.50
C GLN A 495 -30.14 -48.41 33.66
N THR A 496 -30.56 -49.54 34.23
CA THR A 496 -31.40 -49.56 35.44
C THR A 496 -30.65 -50.27 36.56
N LYS A 497 -30.75 -49.74 37.79
CA LYS A 497 -30.26 -50.43 38.99
C LYS A 497 -31.34 -51.42 39.44
N THR A 498 -30.95 -52.65 39.71
CA THR A 498 -31.84 -53.66 40.31
C THR A 498 -32.22 -53.25 41.74
N ALA A 499 -33.48 -53.47 42.12
CA ALA A 499 -33.93 -53.27 43.49
C ALA A 499 -33.20 -54.25 44.44
N PRO A 500 -33.04 -53.91 45.74
CA PRO A 500 -32.47 -54.82 46.73
C PRO A 500 -33.25 -56.14 46.84
N SER A 501 -32.55 -57.20 47.25
CA SER A 501 -33.11 -58.54 47.44
C SER A 501 -34.39 -58.52 48.28
N GLY A 502 -35.52 -58.98 47.71
CA GLY A 502 -36.81 -59.12 48.40
C GLY A 502 -37.97 -58.30 47.82
N CYS A 503 -37.73 -57.41 46.85
CA CYS A 503 -38.80 -56.68 46.17
C CYS A 503 -39.29 -57.44 44.91
N THR A 504 -40.60 -57.66 44.78
CA THR A 504 -41.24 -58.37 43.65
C THR A 504 -41.70 -57.45 42.51
N THR A 505 -41.39 -56.16 42.55
CA THR A 505 -41.76 -55.19 41.50
C THR A 505 -40.56 -54.72 40.68
N ASN A 506 -40.67 -54.88 39.36
CA ASN A 506 -39.66 -54.50 38.37
C ASN A 506 -39.69 -53.00 38.07
N ALA A 507 -38.52 -52.38 37.83
CA ALA A 507 -38.45 -51.05 37.24
C ALA A 507 -38.77 -51.14 35.73
N VAL A 508 -39.80 -50.42 35.28
CA VAL A 508 -40.16 -50.28 33.86
C VAL A 508 -39.71 -48.92 33.36
N SER A 509 -38.87 -48.87 32.33
CA SER A 509 -38.56 -47.63 31.60
C SER A 509 -39.27 -47.63 30.26
N GLY A 510 -40.21 -46.69 30.05
CA GLY A 510 -40.85 -46.45 28.76
C GLY A 510 -40.18 -45.32 28.01
N LEU A 511 -39.87 -45.52 26.73
CA LEU A 511 -39.44 -44.47 25.80
C LEU A 511 -40.63 -44.15 24.89
N ARG A 512 -41.11 -42.89 24.93
CA ARG A 512 -42.19 -42.41 24.07
C ARG A 512 -41.68 -41.25 23.24
N THR A 513 -41.87 -41.30 21.92
CA THR A 513 -41.64 -40.17 21.02
C THR A 513 -42.89 -39.30 20.98
N GLU A 514 -42.77 -38.05 21.39
CA GLU A 514 -43.84 -37.06 21.26
C GLU A 514 -43.60 -36.20 20.02
N ARG A 515 -44.68 -35.97 19.26
CA ARG A 515 -44.63 -35.31 17.95
C ARG A 515 -44.29 -33.82 18.13
N LEU A 516 -43.06 -33.43 17.84
CA LEU A 516 -42.67 -32.02 17.77
C LEU A 516 -43.40 -31.37 16.57
N ARG A 517 -44.52 -30.69 16.82
CA ARG A 517 -45.11 -29.78 15.83
C ARG A 517 -44.20 -28.57 15.75
N ARG A 518 -43.62 -28.34 14.57
CA ARG A 518 -42.96 -27.07 14.23
C ARG A 518 -43.92 -25.91 14.50
N ARG A 519 -43.47 -24.92 15.27
CA ARG A 519 -43.79 -23.51 15.00
C ARG A 519 -42.59 -22.90 14.31
#